data_AF-A0A4V2LJY5-F1
#
_entry.id   AF-A0A4V2LJY5-F1
#
_cell.length_a   1.000
_cell.length_b   1.000
_cell.length_c   1.000
_cell.angle_alpha   90.00
_cell.angle_beta   90.00
_cell.angle_gamma   90.00
#
_symmetry.space_group_name_H-M   'P 1'
#
loop_
_entity.id
_entity.type
_entity.pdbx_description
1 polymer ?
#
loop_
_entity_poly.entity_id
_entity_poly.type
_entity_poly.pdbx_seq_one_letter_code
_entity_poly.pdbx_strand_id
1 'polypeptide(L)'
;MNEILNQRIQAVQIGKDITYAQLIAKRNLREELEAEMEKYLARGGQIKQVEQKPYEAKHGTNTQYTNMGCRCKKCHAWALKAKKVKTGEIRL
;
A
#
# COMPACT_ATOMS: atom_id res chain seq x y z
N MET A 1 -17.44 44.35 -14.74
CA MET A 1 -16.57 43.37 -14.06
C MET A 1 -17.07 41.99 -14.45
N ASN A 2 -16.23 41.13 -15.05
CA ASN A 2 -16.67 39.90 -15.72
C ASN A 2 -16.98 38.81 -14.69
N GLU A 3 -18.25 38.40 -14.59
CA GLU A 3 -18.75 37.41 -13.64
C GLU A 3 -18.01 36.07 -13.72
N ILE A 4 -17.63 35.65 -14.93
CA ILE A 4 -16.85 34.42 -15.17
C ILE A 4 -15.45 34.53 -14.55
N LEU A 5 -14.83 35.71 -14.62
CA LEU A 5 -13.52 35.94 -14.03
C LEU A 5 -13.60 35.87 -12.50
N ASN A 6 -14.64 36.45 -11.91
CA ASN A 6 -14.87 36.39 -10.45
C ASN A 6 -15.10 34.96 -9.96
N GLN A 7 -15.91 34.16 -10.69
CA GLN A 7 -16.13 32.75 -10.37
C GLN A 7 -14.82 31.94 -10.38
N ARG A 8 -13.94 32.19 -11.37
CA ARG A 8 -12.63 31.52 -11.45
C ARG A 8 -11.71 31.90 -10.30
N ILE A 9 -11.67 33.17 -9.91
CA ILE A 9 -10.87 33.65 -8.77
C ILE A 9 -11.36 32.98 -7.49
N GLN A 10 -12.68 32.92 -7.27
CA GLN A 10 -13.27 32.25 -6.11
C GLN A 10 -12.93 30.76 -6.06
N ALA A 11 -13.03 30.05 -7.18
CA ALA A 11 -12.71 28.62 -7.24
C ALA A 11 -11.25 28.33 -6.86
N VAL A 12 -10.30 29.15 -7.32
CA VAL A 12 -8.88 29.03 -6.95
C VAL A 12 -8.68 29.29 -5.46
N GLN A 13 -9.34 30.31 -4.90
CA GLN A 13 -9.23 30.64 -3.48
C GLN A 13 -9.76 29.51 -2.61
N ILE A 14 -10.94 28.96 -2.94
CA ILE A 14 -11.54 27.81 -2.25
C ILE A 14 -10.56 26.61 -2.25
N GLY A 15 -9.93 26.30 -3.38
CA GLY A 15 -8.95 25.22 -3.47
C GLY A 15 -7.74 25.42 -2.55
N LYS A 16 -7.24 26.66 -2.45
CA LYS A 16 -6.14 27.01 -1.54
C LYS A 16 -6.57 26.88 -0.07
N ASP A 17 -7.75 27.36 0.27
CA ASP A 17 -8.27 27.32 1.64
C ASP A 17 -8.49 25.87 2.10
N ILE A 18 -9.03 25.01 1.24
CA ILE A 18 -9.17 23.57 1.51
C ILE A 18 -7.80 22.93 1.74
N THR A 19 -6.83 23.22 0.87
CA THR A 19 -5.47 22.67 0.99
C THR A 19 -4.82 23.11 2.31
N TYR A 20 -4.98 24.38 2.67
CA TYR A 20 -4.47 24.92 3.93
C TYR A 20 -5.14 24.26 5.14
N ALA A 21 -6.48 24.12 5.13
CA ALA A 21 -7.21 23.44 6.19
C ALA A 21 -6.74 21.99 6.38
N GLN A 22 -6.50 21.26 5.29
CA GLN A 22 -5.94 19.90 5.34
C GLN A 22 -4.52 19.87 5.93
N LEU A 23 -3.67 20.85 5.61
CA LEU A 23 -2.32 20.95 6.17
C LEU A 23 -2.36 21.21 7.68
N ILE A 24 -3.21 22.13 8.13
CA ILE A 24 -3.38 22.43 9.56
C ILE A 24 -3.94 21.21 10.30
N ALA A 25 -4.95 20.53 9.75
CA ALA A 25 -5.48 19.31 10.35
C ALA A 25 -4.40 18.22 10.52
N LYS A 26 -3.54 18.02 9.50
CA LYS A 26 -2.42 17.07 9.58
C LYS A 26 -1.37 17.48 10.61
N ARG A 27 -1.10 18.78 10.76
CA ARG A 27 -0.18 19.30 11.77
C ARG A 27 -0.72 19.06 13.17
N ASN A 28 -1.98 19.40 13.43
CA ASN A 28 -2.61 19.21 14.73
C ASN A 28 -2.62 17.71 15.11
N LEU A 29 -2.98 16.84 14.16
CA LEU A 29 -2.94 15.38 14.38
C LEU A 29 -1.54 14.88 14.73
N ARG A 30 -0.48 15.45 14.12
CA ARG A 30 0.90 15.12 14.49
C ARG A 30 1.20 15.52 15.93
N GLU A 31 0.87 16.74 16.32
CA GLU A 31 1.09 17.25 17.67
C GLU A 31 0.34 16.41 18.73
N GLU A 32 -0.90 15.99 18.42
CA GLU A 32 -1.71 15.09 19.27
C GLU A 32 -1.05 13.70 19.43
N LEU A 33 -0.61 13.10 18.32
CA LEU A 33 0.04 11.78 18.34
C LEU A 33 1.37 11.80 19.09
N GLU A 34 2.14 12.88 18.97
CA GLU A 34 3.40 13.05 19.71
C GLU A 34 3.14 13.11 21.23
N ALA A 35 2.14 13.89 21.66
CA ALA A 35 1.74 13.96 23.06
C ALA A 35 1.17 12.62 23.59
N GLU A 36 0.40 11.90 22.78
CA GLU A 36 -0.13 10.58 23.15
C GLU A 36 0.99 9.54 23.27
N MET A 37 1.97 9.56 22.36
CA MET A 37 3.16 8.71 22.42
C MET A 37 3.98 8.99 23.67
N GLU A 38 4.19 10.25 24.03
CA GLU A 38 4.87 10.62 25.27
C GLU A 38 4.13 10.05 26.50
N LYS A 39 2.80 10.21 26.56
CA LYS A 39 1.98 9.63 27.63
C LYS A 39 2.01 8.10 27.65
N TYR A 40 2.07 7.45 26.49
CA TYR A 40 2.18 5.99 26.39
C TYR A 40 3.50 5.50 26.98
N LEU A 41 4.62 6.15 26.59
CA LEU A 41 5.95 5.83 27.09
C LEU A 41 6.07 6.12 28.59
N ALA A 42 5.54 7.24 29.08
CA ALA A 42 5.56 7.59 30.50
C ALA A 42 4.78 6.60 31.39
N ARG A 43 3.75 5.95 30.84
CA ARG A 43 3.01 4.87 31.51
C ARG A 43 3.70 3.50 31.44
N GLY A 44 4.94 3.45 30.93
CA GLY A 44 5.71 2.20 30.78
C GLY A 44 5.41 1.44 29.49
N GLY A 45 4.73 2.06 28.52
CA GLY A 45 4.53 1.50 27.20
C GLY A 45 5.87 1.25 26.50
N GLN A 46 5.96 0.17 25.71
CA GLN A 46 7.19 -0.24 25.03
C GLN A 46 6.95 -0.35 23.53
N ILE A 47 7.79 0.33 22.75
CA ILE A 47 7.83 0.17 21.30
C ILE A 47 8.66 -1.07 20.99
N LYS A 48 8.02 -2.13 20.52
CA LYS A 48 8.69 -3.36 20.08
C LYS A 48 8.76 -3.37 18.56
N GLN A 49 9.95 -3.63 18.01
CA GLN A 49 10.04 -3.95 16.60
C GLN A 49 9.32 -5.27 16.34
N VAL A 50 8.53 -5.30 15.27
CA VAL A 50 7.93 -6.54 14.81
C VAL A 50 9.04 -7.43 14.30
N GLU A 51 9.13 -8.65 14.84
CA GLU A 51 10.03 -9.67 14.28
C GLU A 51 9.63 -9.94 12.82
N GLN A 52 10.49 -9.56 11.89
CA GLN A 52 10.31 -9.91 10.49
C GLN A 52 10.63 -11.39 10.31
N LYS A 53 9.61 -12.24 10.47
CA LYS A 53 9.73 -13.64 10.08
C LYS A 53 9.84 -13.71 8.56
N PRO A 54 10.83 -14.42 8.02
CA PRO A 54 10.93 -14.61 6.59
C PRO A 54 9.62 -15.26 6.11
N TYR A 55 9.02 -14.69 5.06
CA TYR A 55 7.83 -15.27 4.46
C TYR A 55 8.17 -16.63 3.85
N GLU A 56 7.71 -17.71 4.49
CA GLU A 56 7.82 -19.05 3.96
C GLU A 56 6.77 -19.28 2.87
N ALA A 57 7.17 -18.97 1.64
CA ALA A 57 6.31 -19.14 0.48
C ALA A 57 5.91 -20.62 0.27
N LYS A 58 4.61 -20.89 0.23
CA LYS A 58 4.08 -22.21 -0.13
C LYS A 58 4.17 -22.42 -1.65
N HIS A 59 5.36 -22.84 -2.10
CA HIS A 59 5.63 -23.18 -3.49
C HIS A 59 4.81 -24.39 -3.99
N GLY A 60 4.47 -24.38 -5.28
CA GLY A 60 3.65 -25.42 -5.88
C GLY A 60 2.15 -25.20 -5.67
N THR A 61 1.69 -23.94 -5.61
CA THR A 61 0.29 -23.58 -5.45
C THR A 61 -0.12 -22.54 -6.50
N ASN A 62 -1.43 -22.39 -6.75
CA ASN A 62 -1.94 -21.40 -7.70
C ASN A 62 -1.55 -19.98 -7.32
N THR A 63 -1.70 -19.62 -6.04
CA THR A 63 -1.34 -18.29 -5.53
C THR A 63 0.13 -17.99 -5.79
N GLN A 64 1.03 -18.93 -5.48
CA GLN A 64 2.46 -18.70 -5.63
C GLN A 64 2.90 -18.63 -7.10
N TYR A 65 2.27 -19.40 -7.98
CA TYR A 65 2.62 -19.41 -9.41
C TYR A 65 1.98 -18.25 -10.19
N THR A 66 0.69 -18.02 -10.00
CA THR A 66 -0.11 -17.07 -10.80
C THR A 66 -0.09 -15.66 -10.20
N ASN A 67 -0.34 -15.53 -8.90
CA ASN A 67 -0.47 -14.21 -8.27
C ASN A 67 0.90 -13.62 -7.90
N MET A 68 1.78 -14.47 -7.33
CA MET A 68 3.13 -14.06 -6.91
C MET A 68 4.20 -14.30 -7.98
N GLY A 69 3.85 -14.92 -9.11
CA GLY A 69 4.73 -15.06 -10.27
C GLY A 69 5.92 -16.03 -10.14
N CYS A 70 5.97 -16.88 -9.11
CA CYS A 70 7.13 -17.75 -8.86
C CYS A 70 7.24 -18.88 -9.91
N ARG A 71 8.44 -19.01 -10.53
CA ARG A 71 8.74 -20.02 -11.56
C ARG A 71 9.76 -21.07 -11.15
N CYS A 72 9.95 -21.29 -9.85
CA CYS A 72 10.81 -22.36 -9.37
C CYS A 72 10.31 -23.75 -9.82
N LYS A 73 11.18 -24.77 -9.77
CA LYS A 73 10.87 -26.14 -10.22
C LYS A 73 9.57 -26.69 -9.64
N LYS A 74 9.31 -26.47 -8.35
CA LYS A 74 8.08 -26.93 -7.66
C LYS A 74 6.83 -26.22 -8.18
N CYS A 75 6.88 -24.91 -8.38
CA CYS A 75 5.77 -24.14 -8.95
C CYS A 75 5.52 -24.48 -10.42
N HIS A 76 6.58 -24.69 -11.20
CA HIS A 76 6.47 -25.10 -12.61
C HIS A 76 5.89 -26.52 -12.74
N ALA A 77 6.35 -27.47 -11.93
CA ALA A 77 5.80 -28.83 -11.89
C ALA A 77 4.31 -28.83 -11.50
N TRP A 78 3.92 -28.02 -10.52
CA TRP A 78 2.51 -27.80 -10.20
C TRP A 78 1.75 -27.23 -11.40
N ALA A 79 2.29 -26.22 -12.09
CA ALA A 79 1.63 -25.57 -13.22
C ALA A 79 1.45 -26.52 -14.42
N LEU A 80 2.42 -27.41 -14.67
CA LEU A 80 2.31 -28.48 -15.66
C LEU A 80 1.19 -29.46 -15.29
N LYS A 81 1.19 -29.96 -14.04
CA LYS A 81 0.14 -30.87 -13.53
C LYS A 81 -1.25 -30.22 -13.59
N ALA A 82 -1.32 -28.93 -13.30
CA ALA A 82 -2.54 -28.13 -13.35
C ALA A 82 -2.93 -27.64 -14.76
N LYS A 83 -2.17 -28.02 -15.80
CA LYS A 83 -2.37 -27.59 -17.21
C LYS A 83 -2.45 -26.07 -17.40
N LYS A 84 -1.71 -25.32 -16.58
CA LYS A 84 -1.58 -23.85 -16.63
C LYS A 84 -0.48 -23.37 -17.58
N VAL A 85 0.35 -24.28 -18.07
CA VAL A 85 1.40 -24.02 -19.07
C VAL A 85 1.04 -24.76 -20.34
N LYS A 86 1.14 -24.08 -21.48
CA LYS A 86 1.07 -24.72 -22.80
C LYS A 86 2.40 -25.41 -23.04
N THR A 87 2.46 -26.72 -22.82
CA THR A 87 3.53 -27.56 -23.36
C THR A 87 3.22 -27.76 -24.83
N GLY A 88 3.85 -26.96 -25.69
CA GLY A 88 3.73 -27.17 -27.13
C GLY A 88 4.31 -28.53 -27.48
N GLU A 89 3.50 -29.39 -28.10
CA GLU A 89 4.08 -30.30 -29.08
C GLU A 89 4.72 -29.41 -30.13
N ILE A 90 6.05 -29.40 -30.18
CA ILE A 90 6.75 -28.87 -31.34
C ILE A 90 6.36 -29.84 -32.46
N ARG A 91 5.40 -29.44 -33.30
CA ARG A 91 5.14 -30.13 -34.56
C ARG A 91 6.40 -29.91 -35.40
N LEU A 92 7.26 -30.92 -35.41
CA LEU A 92 8.36 -31.07 -36.36
C LEU A 92 7.79 -31.27 -37.76
#